data_AF-A0A0J7K4T3-F1
#
_entry.id   AF-A0A0J7K4T3-F1
#
_cell.length_a   1.000
_cell.length_b   1.000
_cell.length_c   1.000
_cell.angle_alpha   90.00
_cell.angle_beta   90.00
_cell.angle_gamma   90.00
#
_symmetry.space_group_name_H-M   'P 1'
#
loop_
_entity.id
_entity.type
_entity.pdbx_description
1 polymer ?
#
loop_
_entity_poly.entity_id
_entity_poly.type
_entity_poly.pdbx_seq_one_letter_code
_entity_poly.pdbx_strand_id
1 'polypeptide(L)'
;MSNPLELWNAFRTHLCDDILHRVRQETNNSEIQFTEEIFNEGLILLEDIVFTLGEKRLKEFGLPEPQRNNSNIDNLLYLRETTYNIDELQAYLQENEVKLNTEQKIVYDEIMNSVEDNKGNIYFIDAPGGTGKTFVTSLILAKIRSQKKIAIAVASSGIAATLLSGGRTAHSTFKLPLNVSLDQNSVCSLRKNSNTGKLLRQASLIVWDECTMSHKSHIDAVNRTLKDLRTSEKVMGGITLVFTGDFRQTLPVVPKGTRADIIKVCMKKSEIWQHVQKLRLNINMRVHLREDQNLEQFAQYLLKIGDGCISITQNGYINISDNVGTCVRTIDQIIDNVYPDIENLPQKETNWLCERAIVTAKNKAAEEINEAVSRKVTTEYETYKSIDTMVNGDEAIHYPIEFLNSLKPLGLPLHELRLKVGTP
;
A
#
# COMPACT_ATOMS: atom_id res chain seq x y z
N MET A 1 2.02 11.33 28.68
CA MET A 1 0.74 11.92 28.22
C MET A 1 -0.01 10.83 27.46
N SER A 2 -1.06 10.27 28.06
CA SER A 2 -1.93 9.25 27.44
C SER A 2 -3.33 9.79 27.11
N ASN A 3 -3.60 11.06 27.41
CA ASN A 3 -4.87 11.72 27.13
C ASN A 3 -4.80 12.46 25.78
N PRO A 4 -5.59 12.06 24.76
CA PRO A 4 -5.59 12.71 23.45
C PRO A 4 -5.87 14.22 23.52
N LEU A 5 -6.72 14.67 24.45
CA LEU A 5 -7.03 16.08 24.61
C LEU A 5 -5.84 16.88 25.14
N GLU A 6 -5.06 16.31 26.07
CA GLU A 6 -3.85 16.97 26.58
C GLU A 6 -2.79 17.08 25.47
N LEU A 7 -2.63 16.03 24.65
CA LEU A 7 -1.72 16.06 23.51
C LEU A 7 -2.14 17.12 22.49
N TRP A 8 -3.43 17.19 22.14
CA TRP A 8 -3.94 18.24 21.27
C TRP A 8 -3.65 19.63 21.84
N ASN A 9 -3.99 19.88 23.10
CA ASN A 9 -3.78 21.19 23.72
C ASN A 9 -2.30 21.58 23.81
N ALA A 10 -1.40 20.62 24.06
CA ALA A 10 0.03 20.85 24.13
C ALA A 10 0.67 21.10 22.76
N PHE A 11 0.21 20.41 21.71
CA PHE A 11 0.89 20.37 20.43
C PHE A 11 0.10 20.94 19.24
N ARG A 12 -1.12 21.46 19.43
CA ARG A 12 -1.97 21.99 18.34
C ARG A 12 -1.29 23.04 17.46
N THR A 13 -0.41 23.87 18.02
CA THR A 13 0.36 24.86 17.25
C THR A 13 1.34 24.20 16.28
N HIS A 14 2.03 23.14 16.73
CA HIS A 14 2.95 22.37 15.89
C HIS A 14 2.19 21.55 14.85
N LEU A 15 1.04 20.99 15.21
CA LEU A 15 0.19 20.21 14.31
C LEU A 15 -0.49 21.04 13.21
N CYS A 16 -0.61 22.35 13.40
CA CYS A 16 -1.28 23.25 12.45
C CYS A 16 -0.34 24.30 11.84
N ASP A 17 0.98 24.12 11.98
CA ASP A 17 1.99 25.10 11.52
C ASP A 17 1.95 25.27 9.99
N ASP A 18 1.75 24.17 9.26
CA ASP A 18 1.56 24.14 7.82
C ASP A 18 0.29 24.88 7.36
N ILE A 19 -0.81 24.75 8.11
CA ILE A 19 -2.06 25.48 7.88
C ILE A 19 -1.83 26.98 8.06
N LEU A 20 -1.17 27.38 9.16
CA LEU A 20 -0.85 28.80 9.41
C LEU A 20 0.04 29.37 8.29
N HIS A 21 1.07 28.62 7.89
CA HIS A 21 1.96 29.01 6.80
C HIS A 21 1.18 29.21 5.49
N ARG A 22 0.29 28.27 5.13
CA ARG A 22 -0.56 28.39 3.93
C ARG A 22 -1.48 29.62 3.99
N VAL A 23 -2.16 29.87 5.13
CA VAL A 23 -3.03 31.03 5.31
C VAL A 23 -2.26 32.35 5.16
N ARG A 24 -1.06 32.45 5.73
CA ARG A 24 -0.19 33.63 5.57
C ARG A 24 0.16 33.89 4.11
N GLN A 25 0.44 32.83 3.34
CA GLN A 25 0.73 32.96 1.92
C GLN A 25 -0.50 33.39 1.10
N GLU A 26 -1.66 32.78 1.34
CA GLU A 26 -2.90 33.07 0.60
C GLU A 26 -3.41 34.50 0.83
N THR A 27 -3.28 34.98 2.06
CA THR A 27 -3.68 36.34 2.46
C THR A 27 -2.59 37.40 2.27
N ASN A 28 -1.38 36.97 1.91
CA ASN A 28 -0.17 37.80 1.80
C ASN A 28 0.10 38.63 3.07
N ASN A 29 -0.16 38.06 4.25
CA ASN A 29 -0.01 38.71 5.55
C ASN A 29 0.77 37.84 6.53
N SER A 30 2.02 38.22 6.81
CA SER A 30 2.92 37.50 7.72
C SER A 30 2.59 37.67 9.20
N GLU A 31 1.75 38.65 9.57
CA GLU A 31 1.44 38.94 10.97
C GLU A 31 0.33 38.05 11.56
N ILE A 32 -0.37 37.29 10.71
CA ILE A 32 -1.43 36.35 11.14
C ILE A 32 -0.85 35.38 12.18
N GLN A 33 -1.57 35.22 13.29
CA GLN A 33 -1.27 34.26 14.35
C GLN A 33 -2.23 33.08 14.28
N PHE A 34 -1.98 32.05 15.09
CA PHE A 34 -2.93 30.95 15.25
C PHE A 34 -4.29 31.47 15.73
N THR A 35 -5.34 31.11 15.01
CA THR A 35 -6.73 31.39 15.37
C THR A 35 -7.50 30.11 15.63
N GLU A 36 -8.68 30.22 16.25
CA GLU A 36 -9.54 29.06 16.46
C GLU A 36 -10.02 28.45 15.14
N GLU A 37 -10.11 29.23 14.05
CA GLU A 37 -10.39 28.70 12.72
C GLU A 37 -9.27 27.81 12.19
N ILE A 38 -8.00 28.19 12.40
CA ILE A 38 -6.83 27.36 12.04
C ILE A 38 -6.83 26.05 12.82
N PHE A 39 -7.09 26.11 14.14
CA PHE A 39 -7.19 24.91 14.96
C PHE A 39 -8.39 24.03 14.58
N ASN A 40 -9.51 24.65 14.23
CA ASN A 40 -10.68 23.94 13.74
C ASN A 40 -10.39 23.22 12.42
N GLU A 41 -9.67 23.86 11.49
CA GLU A 41 -9.22 23.21 10.26
C GLU A 41 -8.28 22.03 10.56
N GLY A 42 -7.34 22.19 11.50
CA GLY A 42 -6.49 21.08 11.95
C GLY A 42 -7.31 19.90 12.50
N LEU A 43 -8.36 20.17 13.29
CA LEU A 43 -9.28 19.13 13.77
C LEU A 43 -10.08 18.49 12.63
N ILE A 44 -10.49 19.24 11.61
CA ILE A 44 -11.15 18.69 10.41
C ILE A 44 -10.24 17.70 9.70
N LEU A 45 -8.98 18.09 9.43
CA LEU A 45 -8.00 17.23 8.76
C LEU A 45 -7.70 15.97 9.59
N LEU A 46 -7.52 16.14 10.90
CA LEU A 46 -7.29 15.02 11.81
C LEU A 46 -8.49 14.06 11.83
N GLU A 47 -9.72 14.60 11.89
CA GLU A 47 -10.93 13.79 11.85
C GLU A 47 -11.08 13.07 10.53
N ASP A 48 -10.77 13.70 9.40
CA ASP A 48 -10.83 13.08 8.08
C ASP A 48 -9.87 11.88 7.97
N ILE A 49 -8.67 12.00 8.53
CA ILE A 49 -7.70 10.89 8.61
C ILE A 49 -8.24 9.76 9.50
N VAL A 50 -8.63 10.07 10.74
CA VAL A 50 -9.11 9.09 11.72
C VAL A 50 -10.37 8.38 11.22
N PHE A 51 -11.28 9.13 10.61
CA PHE A 51 -12.51 8.60 10.03
C PHE A 51 -12.22 7.69 8.83
N THR A 52 -11.25 8.05 7.98
CA THR A 52 -10.84 7.20 6.85
C THR A 52 -10.25 5.86 7.32
N LEU A 53 -9.52 5.86 8.45
CA LEU A 53 -8.90 4.67 9.01
C LEU A 53 -9.92 3.76 9.72
N GLY A 54 -10.76 4.34 10.57
CA GLY A 54 -11.58 3.61 11.54
C GLY A 54 -13.09 3.79 11.43
N GLU A 55 -13.58 4.70 10.57
CA GLU A 55 -14.99 5.16 10.54
C GLU A 55 -15.48 5.67 11.91
N LYS A 56 -14.59 6.24 12.72
CA LYS A 56 -14.86 6.80 14.05
C LYS A 56 -14.61 8.31 14.09
N ARG A 57 -15.40 9.04 14.88
CA ARG A 57 -15.28 10.49 15.08
C ARG A 57 -14.25 10.83 16.16
N LEU A 58 -13.70 12.04 16.14
CA LEU A 58 -12.71 12.48 17.14
C LEU A 58 -13.25 12.42 18.58
N LYS A 59 -14.54 12.70 18.77
CA LYS A 59 -15.21 12.60 20.06
C LYS A 59 -15.14 11.22 20.71
N GLU A 60 -15.13 10.16 19.91
CA GLU A 60 -15.00 8.79 20.42
C GLU A 60 -13.62 8.52 21.04
N PHE A 61 -12.65 9.39 20.74
CA PHE A 61 -11.30 9.37 21.31
C PHE A 61 -11.10 10.47 22.37
N GLY A 62 -12.16 11.21 22.75
CA GLY A 62 -12.08 12.29 23.74
C GLY A 62 -11.48 13.60 23.21
N LEU A 63 -11.38 13.76 21.88
CA LEU A 63 -10.91 15.00 21.24
C LEU A 63 -12.08 15.95 20.91
N PRO A 64 -11.83 17.27 20.73
CA PRO A 64 -12.85 18.23 20.35
C PRO A 64 -13.48 17.89 18.98
N GLU A 65 -14.79 18.12 18.84
CA GLU A 65 -15.47 17.98 17.55
C GLU A 65 -15.20 19.22 16.67
N PRO A 66 -14.72 19.04 15.43
CA PRO A 66 -14.58 20.16 14.52
C PRO A 66 -15.93 20.72 14.09
N GLN A 67 -16.02 22.03 13.97
CA GLN A 67 -17.15 22.73 13.39
C GLN A 67 -17.05 22.69 11.85
N ARG A 68 -18.00 22.02 11.19
CA ARG A 68 -18.06 21.90 9.73
C ARG A 68 -19.26 22.68 9.19
N ASN A 69 -19.02 23.52 8.18
CA ASN A 69 -20.05 24.42 7.65
C ASN A 69 -21.09 23.80 6.69
N ASN A 70 -21.00 22.51 6.30
CA ASN A 70 -22.11 21.71 5.69
C ASN A 70 -21.71 20.36 5.04
N SER A 71 -20.51 19.82 5.24
CA SER A 71 -20.14 18.52 4.65
C SER A 71 -20.39 17.35 5.61
N ASN A 72 -21.41 16.54 5.33
CA ASN A 72 -21.61 15.23 5.97
C ASN A 72 -20.33 14.39 5.79
N ILE A 73 -19.57 14.19 6.86
CA ILE A 73 -18.37 13.34 6.87
C ILE A 73 -18.69 11.91 6.40
N ASP A 74 -19.95 11.49 6.56
CA ASP A 74 -20.45 10.20 6.07
C ASP A 74 -20.31 10.05 4.54
N ASN A 75 -20.22 11.15 3.81
CA ASN A 75 -19.95 11.14 2.38
C ASN A 75 -18.46 11.23 2.03
N LEU A 76 -17.51 11.38 2.97
CA LEU A 76 -16.09 11.61 2.62
C LEU A 76 -15.48 10.48 1.79
N LEU A 77 -15.71 9.22 2.18
CA LEU A 77 -15.23 8.05 1.42
C LEU A 77 -15.89 7.96 0.04
N TYR A 78 -17.17 8.34 -0.06
CA TYR A 78 -17.90 8.37 -1.31
C TYR A 78 -17.43 9.51 -2.23
N LEU A 79 -17.26 10.71 -1.67
CA LEU A 79 -16.73 11.90 -2.35
C LEU A 79 -15.33 11.62 -2.86
N ARG A 80 -14.43 11.09 -2.03
CA ARG A 80 -13.09 10.68 -2.46
C ARG A 80 -13.10 9.79 -3.72
N GLU A 81 -14.09 8.90 -3.84
CA GLU A 81 -14.21 8.00 -5.00
C GLU A 81 -15.10 8.54 -6.14
N THR A 82 -15.68 9.74 -5.99
CA THR A 82 -16.59 10.35 -6.98
C THR A 82 -16.25 11.79 -7.38
N THR A 83 -15.35 12.47 -6.66
CA THR A 83 -14.89 13.84 -6.91
C THR A 83 -13.46 13.86 -7.43
N TYR A 84 -13.12 12.93 -8.32
CA TYR A 84 -11.88 13.02 -9.08
C TYR A 84 -11.95 14.22 -10.05
N ASN A 85 -10.82 14.89 -10.27
CA ASN A 85 -10.74 15.93 -11.29
C ASN A 85 -10.86 15.29 -12.68
N ILE A 86 -12.00 15.48 -13.32
CA ILE A 86 -12.33 14.83 -14.59
C ILE A 86 -11.44 15.35 -15.71
N ASP A 87 -11.09 16.64 -15.70
CA ASP A 87 -10.26 17.25 -16.73
C ASP A 87 -8.82 16.71 -16.66
N GLU A 88 -8.27 16.58 -15.44
CA GLU A 88 -6.96 15.94 -15.22
C GLU A 88 -6.98 14.47 -15.66
N LEU A 89 -8.03 13.72 -15.31
CA LEU A 89 -8.16 12.32 -15.73
C LEU A 89 -8.27 12.19 -17.25
N GLN A 90 -9.01 13.09 -17.92
CA GLN A 90 -9.13 13.08 -19.37
C GLN A 90 -7.81 13.43 -20.05
N ALA A 91 -7.08 14.43 -19.56
CA ALA A 91 -5.75 14.77 -20.05
C ALA A 91 -4.78 13.59 -19.89
N TYR A 92 -4.78 12.96 -18.70
CA TYR A 92 -3.99 11.76 -18.43
C TYR A 92 -4.31 10.62 -19.42
N LEU A 93 -5.60 10.37 -19.68
CA LEU A 93 -6.03 9.32 -20.62
C LEU A 93 -5.62 9.62 -22.06
N GLN A 94 -5.81 10.86 -22.54
CA GLN A 94 -5.42 11.26 -23.89
C GLN A 94 -3.91 11.08 -24.12
N GLU A 95 -3.10 11.43 -23.13
CA GLU A 95 -1.64 11.31 -23.23
C GLU A 95 -1.18 9.84 -23.17
N ASN A 96 -1.84 8.99 -22.38
CA ASN A 96 -1.31 7.67 -22.02
C ASN A 96 -2.01 6.49 -22.70
N GLU A 97 -3.27 6.59 -23.13
CA GLU A 97 -3.95 5.50 -23.87
C GLU A 97 -3.22 5.17 -25.18
N VAL A 98 -2.63 6.17 -25.85
CA VAL A 98 -1.87 5.99 -27.10
C VAL A 98 -0.54 5.26 -26.89
N LYS A 99 -0.03 5.20 -25.65
CA LYS A 99 1.24 4.55 -25.30
C LYS A 99 1.07 3.05 -25.00
N LEU A 100 -0.16 2.53 -24.97
CA LEU A 100 -0.42 1.11 -24.78
C LEU A 100 0.16 0.30 -25.95
N ASN A 101 0.98 -0.70 -25.63
CA ASN A 101 1.38 -1.68 -26.63
C ASN A 101 0.20 -2.63 -26.96
N THR A 102 0.36 -3.47 -27.99
CA THR A 102 -0.70 -4.37 -28.45
C THR A 102 -1.24 -5.31 -27.36
N GLU A 103 -0.37 -5.93 -26.56
CA GLU A 103 -0.79 -6.83 -25.47
C GLU A 103 -1.55 -6.07 -24.38
N GLN A 104 -1.02 -4.93 -23.95
CA GLN A 104 -1.63 -4.07 -22.95
C GLN A 104 -2.98 -3.53 -23.42
N LYS A 105 -3.12 -3.18 -24.71
CA LYS A 105 -4.37 -2.73 -25.30
C LYS A 105 -5.44 -3.83 -25.29
N ILE A 106 -5.08 -5.07 -25.62
CA ILE A 106 -6.00 -6.21 -25.52
C ILE A 106 -6.51 -6.38 -24.09
N VAL A 107 -5.61 -6.31 -23.09
CA VAL A 107 -5.99 -6.40 -21.67
C VAL A 107 -6.90 -5.25 -21.26
N TYR A 108 -6.56 -4.04 -21.67
CA TYR A 108 -7.35 -2.83 -21.42
C TYR A 108 -8.76 -2.96 -21.99
N ASP A 109 -8.89 -3.27 -23.28
CA ASP A 109 -10.16 -3.36 -23.99
C ASP A 109 -11.05 -4.47 -23.41
N GLU A 110 -10.49 -5.65 -23.11
CA GLU A 110 -11.23 -6.78 -22.52
C GLU A 110 -11.85 -6.41 -21.15
N ILE A 111 -11.07 -5.76 -20.28
CA ILE A 111 -11.55 -5.35 -18.96
C ILE A 111 -12.59 -4.23 -19.08
N MET A 112 -12.36 -3.24 -19.94
CA MET A 112 -13.30 -2.15 -20.18
C MET A 112 -14.65 -2.67 -20.68
N ASN A 113 -14.64 -3.60 -21.64
CA ASN A 113 -15.84 -4.25 -22.14
C ASN A 113 -16.60 -4.99 -21.03
N SER A 114 -15.91 -5.70 -20.13
CA SER A 114 -16.57 -6.36 -18.99
C SER A 114 -17.25 -5.37 -18.04
N VAL A 115 -16.65 -4.21 -17.81
CA VAL A 115 -17.22 -3.17 -16.95
C VAL A 115 -18.41 -2.49 -17.62
N GLU A 116 -18.31 -2.15 -18.91
CA GLU A 116 -19.36 -1.46 -19.66
C GLU A 116 -20.61 -2.33 -19.85
N ASP A 117 -20.40 -3.61 -20.18
CA ASP A 117 -21.47 -4.59 -20.37
C ASP A 117 -21.99 -5.20 -19.05
N ASN A 118 -21.42 -4.82 -17.89
CA ASN A 118 -21.71 -5.41 -16.58
C ASN A 118 -21.62 -6.94 -16.55
N LYS A 119 -20.63 -7.52 -17.25
CA LYS A 119 -20.44 -8.98 -17.34
C LYS A 119 -20.12 -9.60 -15.97
N GLY A 120 -19.42 -8.85 -15.12
CA GLY A 120 -18.99 -9.32 -13.81
C GLY A 120 -17.89 -10.37 -13.89
N ASN A 121 -17.04 -10.30 -14.92
CA ASN A 121 -15.93 -11.23 -15.10
C ASN A 121 -14.83 -10.97 -14.06
N ILE A 122 -14.10 -12.02 -13.72
CA ILE A 122 -12.94 -11.96 -12.84
C ILE A 122 -11.71 -12.22 -13.68
N TYR A 123 -10.76 -11.29 -13.64
CA TYR A 123 -9.52 -11.38 -14.41
C TYR A 123 -8.32 -11.55 -13.48
N PHE A 124 -7.29 -12.24 -13.96
CA PHE A 124 -5.94 -12.20 -13.39
C PHE A 124 -4.96 -11.78 -14.47
N ILE A 125 -4.32 -10.63 -14.28
CA ILE A 125 -3.23 -10.14 -15.14
C ILE A 125 -1.92 -10.74 -14.61
N ASP A 126 -1.43 -11.77 -15.30
CA ASP A 126 -0.10 -12.35 -15.13
C ASP A 126 0.92 -11.44 -15.81
N ALA A 127 1.65 -10.67 -15.00
CA ALA A 127 2.51 -9.61 -15.48
C ALA A 127 3.86 -9.66 -14.75
N PRO A 128 4.89 -10.30 -15.35
CA PRO A 128 6.24 -10.27 -14.83
C PRO A 128 6.79 -8.85 -14.64
N GLY A 129 7.85 -8.73 -13.85
CA GLY A 129 8.48 -7.45 -13.54
C GLY A 129 8.84 -6.65 -14.80
N GLY A 130 8.39 -5.39 -14.85
CA GLY A 130 8.70 -4.46 -15.95
C GLY A 130 7.74 -4.47 -17.14
N THR A 131 6.68 -5.27 -17.12
CA THR A 131 5.70 -5.36 -18.24
C THR A 131 4.64 -4.26 -18.28
N GLY A 132 4.69 -3.30 -17.34
CA GLY A 132 3.75 -2.18 -17.30
C GLY A 132 2.40 -2.50 -16.64
N LYS A 133 2.31 -3.54 -15.80
CA LYS A 133 1.12 -3.86 -14.98
C LYS A 133 0.46 -2.62 -14.36
N THR A 134 1.23 -1.87 -13.57
CA THR A 134 0.74 -0.67 -12.87
C THR A 134 0.24 0.40 -13.83
N PHE A 135 0.89 0.56 -14.98
CA PHE A 135 0.48 1.51 -16.01
C PHE A 135 -0.90 1.16 -16.58
N VAL A 136 -1.11 -0.11 -16.95
CA VAL A 136 -2.40 -0.60 -17.46
C VAL A 136 -3.49 -0.47 -16.41
N THR A 137 -3.24 -0.90 -15.16
CA THR A 137 -4.24 -0.79 -14.09
C THR A 137 -4.61 0.66 -13.78
N SER A 138 -3.64 1.57 -13.80
CA SER A 138 -3.88 3.00 -13.57
C SER A 138 -4.71 3.63 -14.68
N LEU A 139 -4.48 3.25 -15.95
CA LEU A 139 -5.31 3.67 -17.08
C LEU A 139 -6.76 3.18 -16.95
N ILE A 140 -6.96 1.91 -16.59
CA ILE A 140 -8.31 1.34 -16.40
C ILE A 140 -9.05 2.08 -15.27
N LEU A 141 -8.38 2.29 -14.13
CA LEU A 141 -8.95 3.05 -13.00
C LEU A 141 -9.31 4.48 -13.43
N ALA A 142 -8.40 5.18 -14.10
CA ALA A 142 -8.60 6.54 -14.58
C ALA A 142 -9.78 6.64 -15.56
N LYS A 143 -9.89 5.68 -16.49
CA LYS A 143 -10.97 5.63 -17.49
C LYS A 143 -12.35 5.51 -16.85
N ILE A 144 -12.49 4.61 -15.88
CA ILE A 144 -13.79 4.38 -15.23
C ILE A 144 -14.16 5.56 -14.33
N ARG A 145 -13.17 6.12 -13.64
CA ARG A 145 -13.38 7.31 -12.79
C ARG A 145 -13.72 8.55 -13.61
N SER A 146 -13.14 8.74 -14.81
CA SER A 146 -13.50 9.87 -15.69
C SER A 146 -14.94 9.78 -16.20
N GLN A 147 -15.51 8.57 -16.24
CA GLN A 147 -16.94 8.33 -16.51
C GLN A 147 -17.84 8.56 -15.26
N LYS A 148 -17.31 9.11 -14.16
CA LYS A 148 -18.00 9.29 -12.86
C LYS A 148 -18.50 7.99 -12.23
N LYS A 149 -17.93 6.84 -12.61
CA LYS A 149 -18.20 5.54 -11.99
C LYS A 149 -17.19 5.27 -10.87
N ILE A 150 -17.59 4.45 -9.91
CA ILE A 150 -16.73 4.08 -8.78
C ILE A 150 -15.83 2.92 -9.18
N ALA A 151 -14.52 3.17 -9.19
CA ALA A 151 -13.47 2.16 -9.37
C ALA A 151 -12.55 2.13 -8.14
N ILE A 152 -12.52 1.00 -7.46
CA ILE A 152 -11.79 0.85 -6.20
C ILE A 152 -10.43 0.21 -6.47
N ALA A 153 -9.36 0.89 -6.07
CA ALA A 153 -8.00 0.37 -6.10
C ALA A 153 -7.61 -0.19 -4.73
N VAL A 154 -7.26 -1.47 -4.68
CA VAL A 154 -6.70 -2.11 -3.49
C VAL A 154 -5.38 -2.80 -3.80
N ALA A 155 -4.54 -2.95 -2.79
CA ALA A 155 -3.33 -3.76 -2.89
C ALA A 155 -3.10 -4.60 -1.64
N SER A 156 -2.32 -5.68 -1.75
CA SER A 156 -2.01 -6.54 -0.59
C SER A 156 -1.05 -5.88 0.42
N SER A 157 -0.19 -4.96 -0.02
CA SER A 157 0.76 -4.22 0.82
C SER A 157 0.51 -2.70 0.79
N GLY A 158 0.95 -2.00 1.84
CA GLY A 158 0.82 -0.54 1.94
C GLY A 158 1.57 0.19 0.83
N ILE A 159 2.81 -0.22 0.55
CA ILE A 159 3.65 0.39 -0.49
C ILE A 159 3.04 0.16 -1.88
N ALA A 160 2.48 -1.02 -2.16
CA ALA A 160 1.82 -1.24 -3.45
C ALA A 160 0.55 -0.38 -3.59
N ALA A 161 -0.16 -0.13 -2.48
CA ALA A 161 -1.35 0.69 -2.48
C ALA A 161 -1.04 2.17 -2.82
N THR A 162 0.11 2.71 -2.41
CA THR A 162 0.48 4.11 -2.71
C THR A 162 0.78 4.36 -4.18
N LEU A 163 1.08 3.31 -4.96
CA LEU A 163 1.33 3.39 -6.40
C LEU A 163 0.03 3.50 -7.23
N LEU A 164 -1.13 3.23 -6.62
CA LEU A 164 -2.43 3.34 -7.27
C LEU A 164 -3.11 4.64 -6.79
N SER A 165 -3.62 5.43 -7.74
CA SER A 165 -4.40 6.63 -7.39
C SER A 165 -5.60 6.25 -6.52
N GLY A 166 -5.72 6.87 -5.35
CA GLY A 166 -6.73 6.53 -4.36
C GLY A 166 -6.57 5.16 -3.69
N GLY A 167 -5.46 4.45 -3.92
CA GLY A 167 -5.24 3.09 -3.46
C GLY A 167 -5.21 2.93 -1.94
N ARG A 168 -5.65 1.76 -1.47
CA ARG A 168 -5.67 1.35 -0.06
C ARG A 168 -5.28 -0.11 0.08
N THR A 169 -4.86 -0.53 1.27
CA THR A 169 -4.63 -1.96 1.50
C THR A 169 -5.96 -2.72 1.49
N ALA A 170 -5.98 -3.91 0.91
CA ALA A 170 -7.15 -4.79 0.89
C ALA A 170 -7.68 -5.06 2.30
N HIS A 171 -6.78 -5.20 3.28
CA HIS A 171 -7.11 -5.31 4.70
C HIS A 171 -7.94 -4.11 5.20
N SER A 172 -7.53 -2.88 4.88
CA SER A 172 -8.25 -1.68 5.31
C SER A 172 -9.58 -1.48 4.58
N THR A 173 -9.63 -1.75 3.27
CA THR A 173 -10.81 -1.55 2.43
C THR A 173 -11.89 -2.59 2.71
N PHE A 174 -11.51 -3.86 2.79
CA PHE A 174 -12.47 -4.93 3.00
C PHE A 174 -12.65 -5.28 4.47
N LYS A 175 -11.89 -4.70 5.41
CA LYS A 175 -11.88 -5.12 6.82
C LYS A 175 -11.70 -6.64 6.93
N LEU A 176 -10.65 -7.13 6.26
CA LEU A 176 -10.34 -8.56 6.17
C LEU A 176 -10.17 -9.15 7.58
N PRO A 177 -10.64 -10.39 7.84
CA PRO A 177 -10.42 -11.03 9.12
C PRO A 177 -8.93 -11.28 9.35
N LEU A 178 -8.45 -11.04 10.58
CA LEU A 178 -7.05 -11.31 10.94
C LEU A 178 -6.79 -12.82 11.11
N ASN A 179 -7.81 -13.58 11.53
CA ASN A 179 -7.70 -15.02 11.86
C ASN A 179 -8.36 -15.92 10.81
N VAL A 180 -8.20 -15.62 9.52
CA VAL A 180 -8.81 -16.42 8.43
C VAL A 180 -8.33 -17.87 8.32
N SER A 181 -7.23 -18.22 8.98
CA SER A 181 -6.74 -19.59 9.06
C SER A 181 -7.60 -20.48 9.96
N LEU A 182 -8.37 -19.88 10.89
CA LEU A 182 -9.17 -20.58 11.88
C LEU A 182 -10.62 -20.79 11.43
N ASP A 183 -11.15 -19.91 10.58
CA ASP A 183 -12.53 -19.98 10.10
C ASP A 183 -12.61 -19.80 8.58
N GLN A 184 -12.91 -20.91 7.89
CA GLN A 184 -13.05 -20.93 6.44
C GLN A 184 -14.34 -20.26 5.94
N ASN A 185 -15.33 -20.06 6.81
CA ASN A 185 -16.60 -19.38 6.52
C ASN A 185 -16.58 -17.90 6.94
N SER A 186 -15.42 -17.39 7.34
CA SER A 186 -15.27 -15.99 7.71
C SER A 186 -15.76 -15.04 6.62
N VAL A 187 -16.31 -13.93 7.08
CA VAL A 187 -16.75 -12.80 6.26
C VAL A 187 -16.00 -11.55 6.69
N CYS A 188 -15.86 -10.59 5.79
CA CYS A 188 -15.33 -9.28 6.10
C CYS A 188 -16.18 -8.57 7.15
N SER A 189 -15.55 -7.86 8.08
CA SER A 189 -16.24 -7.10 9.14
C SER A 189 -16.81 -5.78 8.62
N LEU A 190 -17.67 -5.85 7.61
CA LEU A 190 -18.32 -4.72 6.95
C LEU A 190 -19.83 -4.75 7.17
N ARG A 191 -20.40 -3.60 7.51
CA ARG A 191 -21.87 -3.44 7.65
C ARG A 191 -22.46 -2.95 6.32
N LYS A 192 -23.62 -3.47 5.91
CA LYS A 192 -24.33 -3.02 4.68
C LYS A 192 -24.58 -1.51 4.61
N ASN A 193 -24.78 -0.88 5.77
CA ASN A 193 -25.09 0.55 5.87
C ASN A 193 -23.87 1.43 6.16
N SER A 194 -22.68 0.82 6.36
CA SER A 194 -21.43 1.57 6.44
C SER A 194 -21.12 2.29 5.13
N ASN A 195 -20.32 3.35 5.18
CA ASN A 195 -19.94 4.10 3.99
C ASN A 195 -19.13 3.24 3.03
N THR A 196 -18.20 2.45 3.56
CA THR A 196 -17.47 1.44 2.79
C THR A 196 -18.40 0.39 2.16
N GLY A 197 -19.42 -0.08 2.89
CA GLY A 197 -20.42 -1.01 2.36
C GLY A 197 -21.26 -0.44 1.22
N LYS A 198 -21.68 0.83 1.32
CA LYS A 198 -22.39 1.54 0.23
C LYS A 198 -21.50 1.71 -1.01
N LEU A 199 -20.24 2.10 -0.80
CA LEU A 199 -19.24 2.26 -1.86
C LEU A 199 -19.04 0.94 -2.63
N LEU A 200 -18.81 -0.17 -1.92
CA LEU A 200 -18.63 -1.49 -2.52
C LEU A 200 -19.89 -1.99 -3.25
N ARG A 201 -21.07 -1.58 -2.79
CA ARG A 201 -22.34 -1.88 -3.48
C ARG A 201 -22.45 -1.16 -4.82
N GLN A 202 -21.98 0.08 -4.91
CA GLN A 202 -22.10 0.92 -6.10
C GLN A 202 -20.88 0.83 -7.04
N ALA A 203 -19.78 0.23 -6.58
CA ALA A 203 -18.58 0.03 -7.38
C ALA A 203 -18.87 -0.75 -8.67
N SER A 204 -18.28 -0.29 -9.77
CA SER A 204 -18.31 -0.93 -11.09
C SER A 204 -17.08 -1.81 -11.34
N LEU A 205 -15.96 -1.46 -10.71
CA LEU A 205 -14.69 -2.19 -10.81
C LEU A 205 -13.98 -2.23 -9.45
N ILE A 206 -13.33 -3.35 -9.16
CA ILE A 206 -12.26 -3.44 -8.16
C ILE A 206 -10.98 -3.92 -8.86
N VAL A 207 -9.86 -3.24 -8.61
CA VAL A 207 -8.51 -3.70 -8.98
C VAL A 207 -7.78 -4.08 -7.71
N TRP A 208 -7.25 -5.30 -7.64
CA TRP A 208 -6.49 -5.81 -6.51
C TRP A 208 -5.06 -6.15 -6.93
N ASP A 209 -4.13 -5.27 -6.57
CA ASP A 209 -2.71 -5.41 -6.87
C ASP A 209 -1.91 -6.21 -5.83
N GLU A 210 -0.86 -6.87 -6.31
CA GLU A 210 -0.04 -7.83 -5.56
C GLU A 210 -0.87 -8.90 -4.87
N CYS A 211 -1.93 -9.37 -5.54
CA CYS A 211 -2.87 -10.35 -4.97
C CYS A 211 -2.22 -11.72 -4.69
N THR A 212 -1.06 -12.02 -5.28
CA THR A 212 -0.33 -13.29 -5.07
C THR A 212 0.13 -13.47 -3.63
N MET A 213 0.28 -12.38 -2.88
CA MET A 213 0.59 -12.39 -1.44
C MET A 213 -0.64 -12.64 -0.56
N SER A 214 -1.85 -12.59 -1.12
CA SER A 214 -3.09 -12.73 -0.34
C SER A 214 -3.44 -14.18 -0.05
N HIS A 215 -3.87 -14.44 1.18
CA HIS A 215 -4.36 -15.75 1.60
C HIS A 215 -5.70 -16.04 0.91
N LYS A 216 -5.90 -17.25 0.38
CA LYS A 216 -7.12 -17.63 -0.34
C LYS A 216 -8.41 -17.35 0.44
N SER A 217 -8.40 -17.64 1.75
CA SER A 217 -9.55 -17.42 2.63
C SER A 217 -9.96 -15.94 2.71
N HIS A 218 -9.03 -14.99 2.53
CA HIS A 218 -9.39 -13.57 2.43
C HIS A 218 -10.20 -13.29 1.17
N ILE A 219 -9.83 -13.92 0.06
CA ILE A 219 -10.53 -13.79 -1.22
C ILE A 219 -11.92 -14.43 -1.12
N ASP A 220 -12.02 -15.60 -0.47
CA ASP A 220 -13.29 -16.28 -0.21
C ASP A 220 -14.21 -15.44 0.69
N ALA A 221 -13.66 -14.80 1.73
CA ALA A 221 -14.40 -13.88 2.60
C ALA A 221 -14.92 -12.66 1.84
N VAL A 222 -14.08 -12.05 0.99
CA VAL A 222 -14.49 -10.91 0.13
C VAL A 222 -15.61 -11.31 -0.81
N ASN A 223 -15.54 -12.50 -1.42
CA ASN A 223 -16.61 -13.01 -2.29
C ASN A 223 -17.94 -13.12 -1.54
N ARG A 224 -17.95 -13.76 -0.36
CA ARG A 224 -19.17 -13.88 0.47
C ARG A 224 -19.72 -12.51 0.85
N THR A 225 -18.86 -11.60 1.27
CA THR A 225 -19.26 -10.25 1.65
C THR A 225 -19.80 -9.45 0.47
N LEU A 226 -19.19 -9.53 -0.71
CA LEU A 226 -19.69 -8.82 -1.89
C LEU A 226 -21.03 -9.37 -2.37
N LYS A 227 -21.25 -10.69 -2.29
CA LYS A 227 -22.57 -11.29 -2.54
C LYS A 227 -23.64 -10.71 -1.63
N ASP A 228 -23.34 -10.62 -0.33
CA ASP A 228 -24.26 -10.08 0.66
C ASP A 228 -24.49 -8.56 0.51
N LEU A 229 -23.43 -7.78 0.33
CA LEU A 229 -23.49 -6.32 0.16
C LEU A 229 -24.27 -5.91 -1.09
N ARG A 230 -24.13 -6.67 -2.17
CA ARG A 230 -24.74 -6.41 -3.49
C ARG A 230 -26.04 -7.17 -3.70
N THR A 231 -26.45 -8.01 -2.74
CA THR A 231 -27.65 -8.84 -2.82
C THR A 231 -27.68 -9.66 -4.12
N SER A 232 -26.58 -10.38 -4.39
CA SER A 232 -26.35 -11.09 -5.65
C SER A 232 -25.67 -12.42 -5.40
N GLU A 233 -26.20 -13.51 -5.97
CA GLU A 233 -25.59 -14.85 -5.87
C GLU A 233 -24.40 -15.07 -6.80
N LYS A 234 -24.15 -14.14 -7.74
CA LYS A 234 -23.01 -14.19 -8.66
C LYS A 234 -21.69 -14.11 -7.88
N VAL A 235 -20.63 -14.75 -8.40
CA VAL A 235 -19.28 -14.65 -7.81
C VAL A 235 -18.89 -13.16 -7.68
N MET A 236 -18.30 -12.79 -6.55
CA MET A 236 -17.96 -11.41 -6.15
C MET A 236 -19.15 -10.44 -6.18
N GLY A 237 -20.39 -10.93 -6.02
CA GLY A 237 -21.60 -10.12 -6.16
C GLY A 237 -21.79 -9.54 -7.58
N GLY A 238 -21.17 -10.17 -8.59
CA GLY A 238 -21.28 -9.80 -10.00
C GLY A 238 -20.51 -8.54 -10.40
N ILE A 239 -19.58 -8.06 -9.59
CA ILE A 239 -18.68 -6.95 -9.95
C ILE A 239 -17.55 -7.46 -10.85
N THR A 240 -17.11 -6.64 -11.81
CA THR A 240 -15.86 -6.92 -12.52
C THR A 240 -14.70 -6.74 -11.55
N LEU A 241 -13.86 -7.77 -11.41
CA LEU A 241 -12.74 -7.79 -10.47
C LEU A 241 -11.45 -8.15 -11.21
N VAL A 242 -10.43 -7.29 -11.08
CA VAL A 242 -9.14 -7.47 -11.75
C VAL A 242 -8.08 -7.72 -10.68
N PHE A 243 -7.63 -8.96 -10.61
CA PHE A 243 -6.45 -9.33 -9.82
C PHE A 243 -5.19 -9.10 -10.63
N THR A 244 -4.15 -8.59 -10.00
CA THR A 244 -2.85 -8.40 -10.65
C THR A 244 -1.73 -8.87 -9.75
N GLY A 245 -0.65 -9.37 -10.36
CA GLY A 245 0.51 -9.86 -9.65
C GLY A 245 1.31 -10.87 -10.47
N ASP A 246 2.32 -11.44 -9.84
CA ASP A 246 3.21 -12.42 -10.47
C ASP A 246 3.50 -13.55 -9.50
N PHE A 247 3.06 -14.77 -9.83
CA PHE A 247 3.25 -15.93 -8.97
C PHE A 247 4.71 -16.40 -8.88
N ARG A 248 5.60 -15.80 -9.67
CA ARG A 248 7.06 -15.98 -9.56
C ARG A 248 7.66 -15.11 -8.44
N GLN A 249 6.88 -14.16 -7.91
CA GLN A 249 7.28 -13.29 -6.80
C GLN A 249 6.83 -13.87 -5.46
N THR A 250 6.58 -13.00 -4.47
CA THR A 250 6.23 -13.39 -3.12
C THR A 250 4.83 -14.02 -3.07
N LEU A 251 4.75 -15.13 -2.32
CA LEU A 251 3.52 -15.86 -2.02
C LEU A 251 3.03 -15.48 -0.61
N PRO A 252 1.84 -15.93 -0.17
CA PRO A 252 1.33 -15.60 1.14
C PRO A 252 2.26 -16.10 2.25
N VAL A 253 2.44 -15.27 3.28
CA VAL A 253 3.28 -15.61 4.43
C VAL A 253 2.52 -16.56 5.36
N VAL A 254 3.05 -17.76 5.56
CA VAL A 254 2.56 -18.73 6.54
C VAL A 254 3.62 -18.91 7.62
N PRO A 255 3.45 -18.32 8.82
CA PRO A 255 4.43 -18.44 9.90
C PRO A 255 4.70 -19.92 10.22
N LYS A 256 5.99 -20.31 10.20
CA LYS A 256 6.43 -21.71 10.44
C LYS A 256 5.84 -22.75 9.46
N GLY A 257 5.25 -22.31 8.34
CA GLY A 257 4.66 -23.18 7.34
C GLY A 257 5.69 -23.84 6.44
N THR A 258 5.34 -25.02 5.93
CA THR A 258 6.09 -25.70 4.86
C THR A 258 5.76 -25.11 3.48
N ARG A 259 6.52 -25.50 2.45
CA ARG A 259 6.18 -25.18 1.05
C ARG A 259 4.76 -25.62 0.68
N ALA A 260 4.34 -26.78 1.17
CA ALA A 260 2.99 -27.31 0.91
C ALA A 260 1.92 -26.44 1.57
N ASP A 261 2.17 -25.95 2.79
CA ASP A 261 1.23 -25.06 3.49
C ASP A 261 1.08 -23.73 2.75
N ILE A 262 2.17 -23.14 2.27
CA ILE A 262 2.14 -21.92 1.44
C ILE A 262 1.30 -22.15 0.18
N ILE A 263 1.56 -23.23 -0.56
CA ILE A 263 0.79 -23.55 -1.77
C ILE A 263 -0.70 -23.75 -1.45
N LYS A 264 -1.03 -24.39 -0.32
CA LYS A 264 -2.41 -24.65 0.11
C LYS A 264 -3.21 -23.37 0.35
N VAL A 265 -2.54 -22.30 0.77
CA VAL A 265 -3.16 -21.00 1.06
C VAL A 265 -3.09 -20.02 -0.12
N CYS A 266 -2.35 -20.32 -1.18
CA CYS A 266 -2.32 -19.50 -2.38
C CYS A 266 -3.71 -19.38 -3.02
N MET A 267 -3.97 -18.23 -3.63
CA MET A 267 -5.20 -17.93 -4.38
C MET A 267 -5.57 -19.02 -5.40
N LYS A 268 -4.59 -19.65 -6.06
CA LYS A 268 -4.84 -20.75 -7.02
C LYS A 268 -5.57 -21.96 -6.40
N LYS A 269 -5.64 -22.05 -5.08
CA LYS A 269 -6.37 -23.08 -4.31
C LYS A 269 -7.72 -22.60 -3.76
N SER A 270 -8.15 -21.38 -4.09
CA SER A 270 -9.52 -20.90 -3.87
C SER A 270 -10.45 -21.48 -4.94
N GLU A 271 -11.71 -21.73 -4.59
CA GLU A 271 -12.76 -22.11 -5.53
C GLU A 271 -13.04 -20.99 -6.54
N ILE A 272 -12.76 -19.73 -6.19
CA ILE A 272 -12.95 -18.57 -7.06
C ILE A 272 -12.02 -18.64 -8.27
N TRP A 273 -10.85 -19.29 -8.13
CA TRP A 273 -9.85 -19.36 -9.19
C TRP A 273 -10.35 -20.02 -10.48
N GLN A 274 -11.32 -20.92 -10.40
CA GLN A 274 -11.91 -21.55 -11.60
C GLN A 274 -12.73 -20.57 -12.45
N HIS A 275 -13.16 -19.45 -11.88
CA HIS A 275 -13.89 -18.38 -12.56
C HIS A 275 -12.96 -17.26 -13.07
N VAL A 276 -11.65 -17.37 -12.81
CA VAL A 276 -10.68 -16.34 -13.17
C VAL A 276 -10.18 -16.53 -14.61
N GLN A 277 -10.41 -15.52 -15.44
CA GLN A 277 -9.87 -15.42 -16.79
C GLN A 277 -8.45 -14.86 -16.73
N LYS A 278 -7.49 -15.56 -17.35
CA LYS A 278 -6.08 -15.16 -17.30
C LYS A 278 -5.73 -14.29 -18.50
N LEU A 279 -5.18 -13.12 -18.22
CA LEU A 279 -4.60 -12.20 -19.20
C LEU A 279 -3.09 -12.14 -18.95
N ARG A 280 -2.28 -11.99 -19.99
CA ARG A 280 -0.81 -12.01 -19.89
C ARG A 280 -0.21 -10.76 -20.51
N LEU A 281 0.80 -10.22 -19.84
CA LEU A 281 1.69 -9.20 -20.40
C LEU A 281 3.09 -9.82 -20.46
N ASN A 282 3.67 -9.93 -21.66
CA ASN A 282 4.98 -10.57 -21.86
C ASN A 282 6.04 -9.55 -22.29
N ILE A 283 5.64 -8.43 -22.91
CA ILE A 283 6.57 -7.40 -23.36
C ILE A 283 7.14 -6.65 -22.14
N ASN A 284 8.44 -6.82 -21.89
CA ASN A 284 9.15 -6.07 -20.84
C ASN A 284 9.41 -4.63 -21.31
N MET A 285 8.60 -3.70 -20.82
CA MET A 285 8.69 -2.29 -21.19
C MET A 285 9.97 -1.62 -20.71
N ARG A 286 10.60 -2.09 -19.61
CA ARG A 286 11.88 -1.52 -19.13
C ARG A 286 13.03 -1.79 -20.10
N VAL A 287 12.99 -2.95 -20.76
CA VAL A 287 13.94 -3.33 -21.82
C VAL A 287 13.58 -2.64 -23.12
N HIS A 288 12.31 -2.75 -23.51
CA HIS A 288 11.83 -2.25 -24.80
C HIS A 288 12.06 -0.75 -24.98
N LEU A 289 11.88 0.06 -23.93
CA LEU A 289 12.06 1.51 -23.99
C LEU A 289 13.54 1.96 -24.01
N ARG A 290 14.49 1.08 -23.66
CA ARG A 290 15.93 1.43 -23.57
C ARG A 290 16.76 0.82 -24.69
N GLU A 291 16.22 -0.15 -25.44
CA GLU A 291 16.89 -0.85 -26.55
C GLU A 291 18.30 -1.39 -26.18
N ASP A 292 18.49 -1.80 -24.92
CA ASP A 292 19.78 -2.28 -24.39
C ASP A 292 19.82 -3.81 -24.34
N GLN A 293 20.70 -4.41 -25.15
CA GLN A 293 20.89 -5.87 -25.23
C GLN A 293 21.35 -6.50 -23.90
N ASN A 294 22.14 -5.79 -23.09
CA ASN A 294 22.57 -6.30 -21.79
C ASN A 294 21.38 -6.35 -20.82
N LEU A 295 20.52 -5.32 -20.87
CA LEU A 295 19.31 -5.26 -20.06
C LEU A 295 18.30 -6.36 -20.47
N GLU A 296 18.22 -6.66 -21.77
CA GLU A 296 17.41 -7.77 -22.28
C GLU A 296 17.90 -9.13 -21.76
N GLN A 297 19.20 -9.40 -21.87
CA GLN A 297 19.78 -10.65 -21.36
C GLN A 297 19.57 -10.79 -19.84
N PHE A 298 19.75 -9.70 -19.11
CA PHE A 298 19.50 -9.66 -17.67
C PHE A 298 18.03 -9.94 -17.33
N ALA A 299 17.09 -9.31 -18.03
CA ALA A 299 15.66 -9.54 -17.83
C ALA A 299 15.26 -11.00 -18.13
N GLN A 300 15.77 -11.58 -19.21
CA GLN A 300 15.55 -13.00 -19.52
C GLN A 300 16.15 -13.93 -18.46
N TYR A 301 17.32 -13.59 -17.92
CA TYR A 301 17.94 -14.34 -16.83
C TYR A 301 17.09 -14.30 -15.55
N LEU A 302 16.55 -13.14 -15.17
CA LEU A 302 15.64 -13.01 -14.04
C LEU A 302 14.35 -13.82 -14.23
N LEU A 303 13.79 -13.85 -15.45
CA LEU A 303 12.63 -14.69 -15.76
C LEU A 303 12.94 -16.17 -15.59
N LYS A 304 14.10 -16.64 -16.06
CA LYS A 304 14.54 -18.04 -15.86
C LYS A 304 14.69 -18.40 -14.37
N ILE A 305 15.13 -17.46 -13.53
CA ILE A 305 15.12 -17.64 -12.06
C ILE A 305 13.69 -17.82 -11.56
N GLY A 306 12.79 -16.90 -11.92
CA GLY A 306 11.40 -16.91 -11.48
C GLY A 306 10.61 -18.15 -11.93
N ASP A 307 10.89 -18.66 -13.12
CA ASP A 307 10.29 -19.89 -13.67
C ASP A 307 10.92 -21.17 -13.09
N GLY A 308 11.96 -21.06 -12.27
CA GLY A 308 12.66 -22.20 -11.68
C GLY A 308 13.47 -23.02 -12.67
N CYS A 309 13.87 -22.42 -13.79
CA CYS A 309 14.64 -23.09 -14.85
C CYS A 309 16.16 -23.16 -14.56
N ILE A 310 16.63 -22.48 -13.50
CA ILE A 310 18.05 -22.52 -13.10
C ILE A 310 18.31 -23.72 -12.21
N SER A 311 19.41 -24.43 -12.51
CA SER A 311 19.88 -25.56 -11.71
C SER A 311 20.16 -25.14 -10.27
N ILE A 312 19.61 -25.91 -9.34
CA ILE A 312 19.80 -25.71 -7.90
C ILE A 312 20.91 -26.65 -7.44
N THR A 313 21.84 -26.13 -6.64
CA THR A 313 22.87 -26.92 -5.96
C THR A 313 22.25 -27.93 -4.98
N GLN A 314 23.02 -28.93 -4.55
CA GLN A 314 22.57 -29.92 -3.55
C GLN A 314 22.06 -29.27 -2.25
N ASN A 315 22.58 -28.08 -1.91
CA ASN A 315 22.21 -27.33 -0.72
C ASN A 315 20.99 -26.41 -0.91
N GLY A 316 20.35 -26.41 -2.08
CA GLY A 316 19.16 -25.60 -2.35
C GLY A 316 19.44 -24.18 -2.83
N TYR A 317 20.68 -23.83 -3.15
CA TYR A 317 21.07 -22.50 -3.66
C TYR A 317 21.20 -22.47 -5.18
N ILE A 318 21.01 -21.29 -5.78
CA ILE A 318 21.33 -21.02 -7.18
C ILE A 318 22.73 -20.40 -7.28
N ASN A 319 23.46 -20.73 -8.35
CA ASN A 319 24.70 -20.04 -8.68
C ASN A 319 24.36 -18.82 -9.54
N ILE A 320 24.66 -17.63 -9.04
CA ILE A 320 24.45 -16.38 -9.77
C ILE A 320 25.70 -16.13 -10.63
N SER A 321 25.51 -15.81 -11.90
CA SER A 321 26.60 -15.45 -12.81
C SER A 321 27.26 -14.14 -12.37
N ASP A 322 28.59 -14.05 -12.50
CA ASP A 322 29.37 -12.84 -12.18
C ASP A 322 28.93 -11.62 -13.02
N ASN A 323 28.27 -11.85 -14.14
CA ASN A 323 27.77 -10.79 -15.04
C ASN A 323 26.52 -10.08 -14.50
N VAL A 324 25.92 -10.56 -13.40
CA VAL A 324 24.71 -9.96 -12.81
C VAL A 324 25.05 -8.76 -11.92
N GLY A 325 26.26 -8.72 -11.36
CA GLY A 325 26.71 -7.62 -10.53
C GLY A 325 27.93 -7.94 -9.70
N THR A 326 28.37 -6.97 -8.90
CA THR A 326 29.57 -7.08 -8.07
C THR A 326 29.25 -7.72 -6.73
N CYS A 327 29.92 -8.83 -6.40
CA CYS A 327 29.86 -9.42 -5.08
C CYS A 327 30.73 -8.61 -4.10
N VAL A 328 30.16 -8.25 -2.95
CA VAL A 328 30.85 -7.55 -1.86
C VAL A 328 30.75 -8.36 -0.57
N ARG A 329 31.68 -8.14 0.37
CA ARG A 329 31.85 -8.99 1.56
C ARG A 329 31.38 -8.34 2.85
N THR A 330 31.19 -7.02 2.88
CA THR A 330 30.78 -6.29 4.09
C THR A 330 29.59 -5.38 3.82
N ILE A 331 28.85 -5.07 4.88
CA ILE A 331 27.74 -4.10 4.83
C ILE A 331 28.28 -2.72 4.42
N ASP A 332 29.44 -2.31 4.95
CA ASP A 332 30.04 -1.02 4.61
C ASP A 332 30.29 -0.87 3.11
N GLN A 333 30.81 -1.91 2.46
CA GLN A 333 31.01 -1.91 1.00
C GLN A 333 29.70 -1.78 0.23
N ILE A 334 28.61 -2.41 0.71
CA ILE A 334 27.28 -2.23 0.10
C ILE A 334 26.85 -0.78 0.23
N ILE A 335 26.98 -0.20 1.43
CA ILE A 335 26.58 1.17 1.70
C ILE A 335 27.40 2.15 0.85
N ASP A 336 28.72 2.00 0.78
CA ASP A 336 29.58 2.91 0.03
C ASP A 336 29.33 2.84 -1.48
N ASN A 337 28.98 1.65 -2.00
CA ASN A 337 28.64 1.47 -3.41
C ASN A 337 27.25 2.02 -3.76
N VAL A 338 26.25 1.83 -2.89
CA VAL A 338 24.86 2.25 -3.17
C VAL A 338 24.66 3.72 -2.82
N TYR A 339 25.22 4.17 -1.70
CA TYR A 339 25.12 5.52 -1.15
C TYR A 339 26.50 6.16 -1.02
N PRO A 340 27.19 6.47 -2.13
CA PRO A 340 28.48 7.15 -2.07
C PRO A 340 28.31 8.55 -1.46
N ASP A 341 29.20 8.94 -0.54
CA ASP A 341 29.15 10.25 0.13
C ASP A 341 27.86 10.47 0.96
N ILE A 342 27.40 9.41 1.63
CA ILE A 342 26.23 9.42 2.52
C ILE A 342 26.44 10.28 3.77
N GLU A 343 27.69 10.51 4.18
CA GLU A 343 28.03 11.40 5.28
C GLU A 343 27.47 12.82 5.10
N ASN A 344 27.40 13.30 3.85
CA ASN A 344 26.93 14.62 3.48
C ASN A 344 25.45 14.61 3.03
N LEU A 345 24.65 13.66 3.53
CA LEU A 345 23.24 13.50 3.17
C LEU A 345 22.41 14.80 3.16
N PRO A 346 22.52 15.72 4.15
CA PRO A 346 21.73 16.96 4.15
C PRO A 346 22.00 17.89 2.95
N GLN A 347 23.11 17.71 2.24
CA GLN A 347 23.46 18.49 1.06
C GLN A 347 23.01 17.82 -0.25
N LYS A 348 22.46 16.60 -0.18
CA LYS A 348 21.99 15.85 -1.34
C LYS A 348 20.57 16.28 -1.70
N GLU A 349 20.30 16.34 -3.01
CA GLU A 349 18.94 16.50 -3.50
C GLU A 349 18.11 15.23 -3.23
N THR A 350 16.79 15.41 -3.08
CA THR A 350 15.86 14.30 -2.83
C THR A 350 15.95 13.20 -3.90
N ASN A 351 16.15 13.57 -5.18
CA ASN A 351 16.27 12.61 -6.28
C ASN A 351 17.44 11.64 -6.10
N TRP A 352 18.53 12.09 -5.46
CA TRP A 352 19.69 11.25 -5.18
C TRP A 352 19.30 10.07 -4.28
N LEU A 353 18.46 10.28 -3.26
CA LEU A 353 17.94 9.20 -2.43
C LEU A 353 16.96 8.30 -3.20
N CYS A 354 16.08 8.88 -4.01
CA CYS A 354 15.01 8.14 -4.71
C CYS A 354 15.52 7.08 -5.70
N GLU A 355 16.74 7.23 -6.21
CA GLU A 355 17.35 6.28 -7.15
C GLU A 355 18.05 5.09 -6.48
N ARG A 356 18.07 5.04 -5.15
CA ARG A 356 18.94 4.13 -4.38
C ARG A 356 18.15 3.35 -3.33
N ALA A 357 18.37 2.05 -3.28
CA ALA A 357 17.78 1.18 -2.27
C ALA A 357 18.67 -0.02 -1.97
N ILE A 358 18.73 -0.42 -0.69
CA ILE A 358 19.27 -1.72 -0.27
C ILE A 358 18.09 -2.59 0.15
N VAL A 359 17.95 -3.76 -0.46
CA VAL A 359 16.86 -4.71 -0.19
C VAL A 359 17.42 -5.95 0.48
N THR A 360 16.76 -6.43 1.54
CA THR A 360 17.12 -7.67 2.22
C THR A 360 15.90 -8.56 2.44
N ALA A 361 16.13 -9.86 2.65
CA ALA A 361 15.06 -10.83 2.86
C ALA A 361 14.48 -10.81 4.29
N LYS A 362 15.13 -10.15 5.26
CA LYS A 362 14.77 -10.20 6.68
C LYS A 362 14.74 -8.80 7.28
N ASN A 363 13.67 -8.48 7.99
CA ASN A 363 13.53 -7.19 8.68
C ASN A 363 14.70 -6.90 9.64
N LYS A 364 15.22 -7.92 10.35
CA LYS A 364 16.39 -7.76 11.22
C LYS A 364 17.64 -7.29 10.46
N ALA A 365 17.90 -7.84 9.27
CA ALA A 365 19.02 -7.41 8.45
C ALA A 365 18.78 -5.99 7.88
N ALA A 366 17.54 -5.65 7.54
CA ALA A 366 17.18 -4.29 7.15
C ALA A 366 17.41 -3.29 8.29
N GLU A 367 17.03 -3.64 9.54
CA GLU A 367 17.28 -2.83 10.74
C GLU A 367 18.79 -2.62 10.95
N GLU A 368 19.59 -3.69 10.90
CA GLU A 368 21.07 -3.62 11.02
C GLU A 368 21.71 -2.72 9.95
N ILE A 369 21.26 -2.82 8.69
CA ILE A 369 21.76 -1.98 7.59
C ILE A 369 21.30 -0.53 7.76
N ASN A 370 20.04 -0.29 8.11
CA ASN A 370 19.51 1.06 8.33
C ASN A 370 20.27 1.76 9.45
N GLU A 371 20.58 1.05 10.54
CA GLU A 371 21.44 1.58 11.59
C GLU A 371 22.86 1.88 11.08
N ALA A 372 23.47 0.99 10.30
CA ALA A 372 24.80 1.19 9.75
C ALA A 372 24.87 2.40 8.81
N VAL A 373 23.86 2.58 7.94
CA VAL A 373 23.71 3.76 7.07
C VAL A 373 23.56 5.02 7.93
N SER A 374 22.66 4.99 8.91
CA SER A 374 22.40 6.12 9.81
C SER A 374 23.65 6.54 10.60
N ARG A 375 24.51 5.59 11.01
CA ARG A 375 25.77 5.90 11.69
C ARG A 375 26.76 6.67 10.79
N LYS A 376 26.72 6.49 9.47
CA LYS A 376 27.59 7.21 8.53
C LYS A 376 27.14 8.65 8.27
N VAL A 377 25.85 8.95 8.43
CA VAL A 377 25.32 10.32 8.28
C VAL A 377 25.86 11.23 9.39
N THR A 378 26.34 12.44 9.05
CA THR A 378 27.02 13.34 9.99
C THR A 378 26.09 14.06 10.97
N THR A 379 24.79 14.14 10.68
CA THR A 379 23.81 14.83 11.54
C THR A 379 23.59 14.11 12.86
N GLU A 380 23.15 14.87 13.88
CA GLU A 380 22.86 14.32 15.19
C GLU A 380 21.56 13.52 15.20
N TYR A 381 21.51 12.54 16.11
CA TYR A 381 20.29 11.78 16.35
C TYR A 381 19.30 12.57 17.19
N GLU A 382 18.06 12.62 16.73
CA GLU A 382 16.91 12.92 17.55
C GLU A 382 16.21 11.63 17.95
N THR A 383 15.87 11.49 19.22
CA THR A 383 15.30 10.27 19.78
C THR A 383 13.90 10.53 20.30
N TYR A 384 12.94 9.82 19.72
CA TYR A 384 11.53 9.87 20.08
C TYR A 384 11.17 8.59 20.81
N LYS A 385 10.66 8.72 22.05
CA LYS A 385 10.29 7.57 22.88
C LYS A 385 8.78 7.43 22.97
N SER A 386 8.28 6.22 22.78
CA SER A 386 6.88 5.91 23.01
C SER A 386 6.54 5.98 24.51
N ILE A 387 5.25 6.10 24.81
CA ILE A 387 4.72 5.98 26.16
C ILE A 387 3.81 4.77 26.18
N ASP A 388 4.34 3.66 26.70
CA ASP A 388 3.62 2.39 26.75
C ASP A 388 2.98 2.22 28.12
N THR A 389 1.67 1.95 28.15
CA THR A 389 0.90 1.76 29.38
C THR A 389 -0.02 0.55 29.26
N MET A 390 -0.09 -0.26 30.31
CA MET A 390 -1.06 -1.34 30.41
C MET A 390 -2.47 -0.77 30.56
N VAL A 391 -3.44 -1.37 29.87
CA VAL A 391 -4.86 -0.99 29.96
C VAL A 391 -5.45 -1.36 31.33
N ASN A 392 -5.03 -2.50 31.88
CA ASN A 392 -5.41 -2.94 33.22
C ASN A 392 -4.31 -2.58 34.23
N GLY A 393 -4.61 -1.62 35.12
CA GLY A 393 -3.66 -1.17 36.15
C GLY A 393 -3.21 -2.28 37.11
N ASP A 394 -4.07 -3.27 37.36
CA ASP A 394 -3.75 -4.41 38.24
C ASP A 394 -2.70 -5.36 37.64
N GLU A 395 -2.56 -5.39 36.31
CA GLU A 395 -1.54 -6.19 35.61
C GLU A 395 -0.20 -5.46 35.46
N ALA A 396 -0.14 -4.17 35.77
CA ALA A 396 1.09 -3.37 35.69
C ALA A 396 2.20 -3.88 36.63
N ILE A 397 1.82 -4.60 37.70
CA ILE A 397 2.76 -5.26 38.61
C ILE A 397 3.47 -6.45 37.94
N HIS A 398 2.81 -7.11 36.99
CA HIS A 398 3.34 -8.29 36.30
C HIS A 398 4.16 -7.95 35.05
N TYR A 399 3.95 -6.76 34.48
CA TYR A 399 4.62 -6.31 33.26
C TYR A 399 5.29 -4.95 33.50
N PRO A 400 6.56 -4.93 33.94
CA PRO A 400 7.26 -3.68 34.19
C PRO A 400 7.43 -2.86 32.89
N ILE A 401 7.56 -1.54 33.01
CA ILE A 401 7.68 -0.64 31.87
C ILE A 401 8.90 -1.00 31.01
N GLU A 402 10.01 -1.43 31.61
CA GLU A 402 11.20 -1.90 30.91
C GLU A 402 10.90 -3.11 30.02
N PHE A 403 10.02 -4.00 30.46
CA PHE A 403 9.56 -5.12 29.65
C PHE A 403 8.73 -4.63 28.47
N LEU A 404 7.78 -3.71 28.68
CA LEU A 404 6.97 -3.14 27.61
C LEU A 404 7.83 -2.44 26.55
N ASN A 405 8.77 -1.60 26.99
CA ASN A 405 9.70 -0.87 26.12
C ASN A 405 10.65 -1.82 25.33
N SER A 406 10.84 -3.05 25.79
CA SER A 406 11.64 -4.06 25.10
C SER A 406 10.87 -4.81 23.99
N LEU A 407 9.55 -4.69 23.96
CA LEU A 407 8.73 -5.38 22.99
C LEU A 407 8.94 -4.78 21.59
N LYS A 408 9.08 -5.67 20.60
CA LYS A 408 9.11 -5.32 19.17
C LYS A 408 7.91 -5.94 18.44
N PRO A 409 6.67 -5.54 18.75
CA PRO A 409 5.48 -6.13 18.13
C PRO A 409 5.44 -5.81 16.63
N LEU A 410 5.03 -6.80 15.82
CA LEU A 410 4.93 -6.63 14.37
C LEU A 410 3.85 -5.60 14.03
N GLY A 411 4.19 -4.65 13.16
CA GLY A 411 3.25 -3.64 12.65
C GLY A 411 3.02 -2.45 13.58
N LEU A 412 3.78 -2.34 14.68
CA LEU A 412 3.78 -1.17 15.55
C LEU A 412 5.18 -0.52 15.54
N PRO A 413 5.26 0.82 15.76
CA PRO A 413 6.53 1.49 15.99
C PRO A 413 7.28 0.89 17.19
N LEU A 414 8.60 0.95 17.14
CA LEU A 414 9.45 0.60 18.28
C LEU A 414 9.31 1.64 19.39
N HIS A 415 9.62 1.24 20.63
CA HIS A 415 9.65 2.18 21.75
C HIS A 415 10.58 3.36 21.49
N GLU A 416 11.76 3.11 20.93
CA GLU A 416 12.73 4.14 20.60
C GLU A 416 12.83 4.31 19.08
N LEU A 417 12.40 5.46 18.58
CA LEU A 417 12.57 5.87 17.19
C LEU A 417 13.69 6.91 17.11
N ARG A 418 14.80 6.56 16.44
CA ARG A 418 15.96 7.43 16.26
C ARG A 418 16.02 7.93 14.83
N LEU A 419 15.98 9.25 14.65
CA LEU A 419 15.98 9.90 13.35
C LEU A 419 17.16 10.85 13.23
N LYS A 420 17.56 11.14 11.99
CA LYS A 420 18.59 12.12 11.65
C LYS A 420 18.05 13.07 10.59
N VAL A 421 18.47 14.33 10.63
CA VAL A 421 18.07 15.28 9.59
C VAL A 421 18.55 14.78 8.23
N GLY A 422 17.64 14.72 7.26
CA GLY A 422 17.88 14.27 5.90
C GLY A 422 17.66 12.77 5.65
N THR A 423 17.44 11.94 6.67
CA THR A 423 17.13 10.51 6.47
C THR A 423 15.66 10.28 6.14
N PRO A 424 15.34 9.41 5.16
CA PRO A 424 13.96 9.11 4.74
C PRO A 424 13.16 8.28 5.75
#